data_AF-A0A2M7RUK0-F1
#
_entry.id   AF-A0A2M7RUK0-F1
#
_cell.length_a   1.000
_cell.length_b   1.000
_cell.length_c   1.000
_cell.angle_alpha   90.00
_cell.angle_beta   90.00
_cell.angle_gamma   90.00
#
_symmetry.space_group_name_H-M   'P 1'
#
loop_
_entity.id
_entity.type
_entity.pdbx_description
1 polymer ?
#
loop_
_entity_poly.entity_id
_entity_poly.type
_entity_poly.pdbx_seq_one_letter_code
_entity_poly.pdbx_strand_id
1 'polypeptide(L)' 'MEPIVVNNNFKSEEYFINMGPQHPATHGVLRLLLTIDGEIIKKVEPDLGYIHRSIE' A
#
# COMPACT_ATOMS: atom_id res chain seq x y z
N MET A 1 -2.94 -0.68 -39.55
CA MET A 1 -1.93 -1.06 -38.55
C MET A 1 -2.70 -1.67 -37.39
N GLU A 2 -2.69 -3.00 -37.30
CA GLU A 2 -3.43 -3.73 -36.26
C GLU A 2 -2.79 -3.42 -34.89
N PRO A 3 -3.57 -3.15 -33.83
CA PRO A 3 -3.02 -2.97 -32.51
C PRO A 3 -2.46 -4.30 -32.00
N ILE A 4 -1.20 -4.28 -31.57
CA ILE A 4 -0.55 -5.44 -30.95
C ILE A 4 -1.17 -5.60 -29.56
N VAL A 5 -2.05 -6.59 -29.42
CA VAL A 5 -2.61 -7.00 -28.12
C VAL A 5 -1.50 -7.72 -27.36
N VAL A 6 -0.84 -7.01 -26.45
CA VAL A 6 0.13 -7.59 -25.52
C VAL A 6 -0.67 -8.36 -24.45
N ASN A 7 -0.77 -9.68 -24.62
CA ASN A 7 -1.32 -10.56 -23.59
C ASN A 7 -0.29 -10.70 -22.45
N ASN A 8 -0.32 -9.77 -21.49
CA ASN A 8 0.48 -9.86 -20.28
C ASN A 8 -0.11 -10.91 -19.33
N ASN A 9 0.25 -12.18 -19.55
CA ASN A 9 -0.11 -13.30 -18.66
C ASN A 9 0.86 -13.40 -17.47
N PHE A 10 1.27 -12.27 -16.88
CA PHE A 10 2.11 -12.25 -15.69
C PHE A 10 1.21 -12.45 -14.46
N LYS A 11 1.34 -13.61 -13.82
CA LYS A 11 0.72 -13.87 -12.53
C LYS A 11 1.58 -13.19 -11.47
N SER A 12 1.10 -12.07 -10.94
CA SER A 12 1.69 -11.45 -9.76
C SER A 12 1.20 -12.20 -8.50
N GLU A 13 2.10 -12.35 -7.54
CA GLU A 13 1.80 -12.94 -6.25
C GLU A 13 1.33 -11.85 -5.28
N GLU A 14 0.48 -12.23 -4.33
CA GLU A 14 -0.03 -11.31 -3.32
C GLU A 14 1.01 -11.16 -2.20
N TYR A 15 1.45 -9.92 -1.94
CA TYR A 15 2.41 -9.61 -0.89
C TYR A 15 1.76 -8.80 0.23
N PHE A 16 2.17 -9.11 1.46
CA PHE A 16 1.82 -8.33 2.64
C PHE A 16 3.01 -7.46 3.06
N ILE A 17 2.83 -6.15 3.03
CA ILE A 17 3.87 -5.17 3.36
C ILE A 17 3.43 -4.35 4.56
N ASN A 18 4.29 -4.28 5.58
CA ASN A 18 4.11 -3.38 6.71
C ASN A 18 4.88 -2.08 6.46
N MET A 19 4.18 -1.03 6.03
CA MET A 19 4.74 0.32 5.92
C MET A 19 4.70 0.97 7.30
N GLY A 20 5.86 1.03 7.95
CA GLY A 20 5.98 1.44 9.34
C GLY A 20 5.75 2.95 9.61
N PRO A 21 5.58 3.32 10.88
CA PRO A 21 5.19 4.67 11.32
C PRO A 21 6.19 5.79 11.04
N GLN A 22 7.44 5.46 10.71
CA GLN A 22 8.51 6.42 10.42
C GLN A 22 8.78 6.55 8.91
N HIS A 23 7.91 5.98 8.06
CA HIS A 23 8.12 6.04 6.63
C HIS A 23 8.03 7.52 6.17
N PRO A 24 9.08 8.09 5.57
CA PRO A 24 9.21 9.56 5.39
C PRO A 24 8.14 10.19 4.48
N ALA A 25 7.35 9.37 3.78
CA ALA A 25 6.30 9.79 2.86
C ALA A 25 4.90 9.94 3.51
N THR A 26 4.70 9.55 4.77
CA THR A 26 3.35 9.53 5.38
C THR A 26 2.93 10.85 6.05
N HIS A 27 3.63 11.96 5.78
CA HIS A 27 3.34 13.31 6.34
C HIS A 27 2.89 13.29 7.82
N GLY A 28 3.54 12.47 8.64
CA GLY A 28 3.11 12.15 10.01
C GLY A 28 3.48 10.71 10.39
N VAL A 29 3.09 10.32 11.61
CA VAL A 29 3.33 8.97 12.14
C VAL A 29 2.14 8.08 11.80
N LEU A 30 2.28 7.26 10.76
CA LEU A 30 1.21 6.40 10.24
C LEU A 30 1.78 5.04 9.86
N ARG A 31 1.17 3.97 10.38
CA ARG A 31 1.49 2.61 9.97
C ARG A 31 0.39 2.10 9.05
N LEU A 32 0.78 1.54 7.91
CA LEU A 32 -0.14 0.93 6.95
C LEU A 32 0.25 -0.53 6.72
N LEU A 33 -0.69 -1.44 6.95
CA LEU A 33 -0.56 -2.81 6.46
C LEU A 33 -1.17 -2.86 5.04
N LEU A 34 -0.32 -3.17 4.06
CA LEU A 34 -0.66 -3.15 2.64
C LEU A 34 -0.70 -4.57 2.10
N THR A 35 -1.74 -4.86 1.34
CA THR A 35 -1.81 -6.04 0.47
C THR A 35 -1.61 -5.56 -0.96
N ILE A 36 -0.52 -5.98 -1.60
CA ILE A 36 -0.18 -5.58 -2.96
C ILE A 36 -0.17 -6.77 -3.91
N ASP A 37 -0.50 -6.51 -5.16
CA ASP A 37 -0.45 -7.43 -6.28
C ASP A 37 0.38 -6.76 -7.38
N GLY A 38 1.69 -7.02 -7.37
CA GLY A 38 2.65 -6.26 -8.16
C GLY A 38 2.67 -4.78 -7.78
N GLU A 39 2.39 -3.90 -8.74
CA GLU A 39 2.34 -2.44 -8.54
C GLU A 39 0.97 -1.93 -8.06
N ILE A 40 -0.03 -2.82 -7.97
CA ILE A 40 -1.40 -2.45 -7.60
C ILE A 40 -1.65 -2.75 -6.13
N ILE A 41 -2.17 -1.76 -5.40
CA ILE A 41 -2.61 -1.94 -4.01
C ILE A 41 -4.02 -2.55 -4.01
N LYS A 42 -4.16 -3.72 -3.39
CA LYS A 42 -5.45 -4.43 -3.26
C LYS A 42 -6.21 -4.04 -2.00
N LYS A 43 -5.48 -3.85 -0.89
CA LYS A 43 -6.05 -3.49 0.41
C LYS A 43 -5.06 -2.65 1.21
N VAL A 44 -5.60 -1.73 2.00
CA VAL A 44 -4.86 -0.92 2.97
C VAL A 44 -5.58 -0.98 4.31
N GLU A 45 -4.86 -1.34 5.36
CA GLU A 45 -5.33 -1.31 6.75
C GLU A 45 -4.50 -0.29 7.52
N PRO A 46 -5.03 0.94 7.74
CA PRO A 46 -4.33 1.94 8.52
C PRO A 46 -4.42 1.65 10.01
N ASP A 47 -3.28 1.69 10.69
CA ASP A 47 -3.16 1.64 12.13
C ASP A 47 -3.00 3.10 12.64
N LEU A 48 -4.03 3.57 13.36
CA LEU A 48 -4.21 4.98 13.74
C LEU A 48 -3.95 5.18 15.24
N GLY A 49 -3.80 6.44 15.65
CA GLY A 49 -3.70 6.81 17.08
C GLY A 49 -2.29 6.98 17.61
N TYR A 50 -1.25 6.76 16.79
CA TYR A 50 0.16 6.97 17.16
C TYR A 50 0.49 8.37 17.71
N ILE A 51 -0.28 9.39 17.31
CA ILE A 51 -0.12 10.78 17.75
C ILE A 51 -1.38 11.33 18.43
N HIS A 52 -2.31 10.47 18.83
CA HIS A 52 -3.50 10.92 19.56
C HIS A 52 -3.09 11.39 20.96
N ARG A 53 -3.35 12.67 21.27
CA ARG A 53 -2.98 13.30 22.54
C ARG A 53 -4.16 13.60 23.46
N SER A 54 -5.37 13.12 23.12
CA SER A 54 -6.62 13.42 23.85
C SER A 54 -6.78 14.91 24.17
N ILE A 55 -6.38 15.76 23.21
CA ILE A 55 -6.68 17.19 23.23
C ILE A 55 -8.03 17.32 22.52
N GLU A 56 -9.06 17.56 23.30
CA GLU A 56 -10.39 17.95 22.81
C GLU A 56 -10.49 19.47 22.64
#